data_AF-A0A1G2IEG5-F1
#
_entry.id   AF-A0A1G2IEG5-F1
#
_cell.length_a   1.000
_cell.length_b   1.000
_cell.length_c   1.000
_cell.angle_alpha   90.00
_cell.angle_beta   90.00
_cell.angle_gamma   90.00
#
_symmetry.space_group_name_H-M   'P 1'
#
loop_
_entity.id
_entity.type
_entity.pdbx_description
1 polymer ?
#
loop_
_entity_poly.entity_id
_entity_poly.type
_entity_poly.pdbx_seq_one_letter_code
_entity_poly.pdbx_strand_id
1 'polypeptide(L)'
;MPTQAEESQVKEFLKRAEIKTMKKDLRALREFDALKERNKIAKIKTLEEQRLEQAKKLEEKERLEAQTEKVKREGVLEKNAVEERLAEKDLKEYATEQERQQIFQFETQRLGFEKQADSIDKEKNPALKLQKNEIYVQKRNWEAKLKSVSEQEKKLEDEQNFIAQKSQQSVIGPEKKSLEQRRSDIDKEIENIEKKRWEIEKQLEGLENRIKEADKSYEQLAQERNSLRQKILGADKSLREIYSVIIARVEEKRRNESQEQRFSKEALAKSRLEQKEKVQRQQFGGQAGAGQGGKDFFNKMPVPVPVKEKILKTAQSEEEQRKKFIQDVEGWAQNKNNAPTIKQQPSSEIPIPPKK
;
A
#
# COMPACT_ATOMS: atom_id res chain seq x y z
N MET A 1 31.84 -19.71 92.75
CA MET A 1 32.03 -18.27 92.50
C MET A 1 33.16 -18.14 91.50
N PRO A 2 32.93 -17.65 90.27
CA PRO A 2 34.00 -17.46 89.29
C PRO A 2 35.02 -16.44 89.80
N THR A 3 36.29 -16.63 89.48
CA THR A 3 37.38 -15.75 89.95
C THR A 3 37.45 -14.47 89.11
N GLN A 4 37.91 -13.35 89.68
CA GLN A 4 37.98 -12.03 88.99
C GLN A 4 38.73 -12.07 87.64
N ALA A 5 39.64 -13.04 87.46
CA ALA A 5 40.37 -13.26 86.20
C ALA A 5 39.52 -13.91 85.10
N GLU A 6 38.56 -14.77 85.46
CA GLU A 6 37.63 -15.40 84.50
C GLU A 6 36.60 -14.38 84.00
N GLU A 7 36.13 -13.49 84.88
CA GLU A 7 35.20 -12.42 84.49
C GLU A 7 35.81 -11.39 83.53
N SER A 8 37.11 -11.08 83.67
CA SER A 8 37.80 -10.16 82.76
C SER A 8 38.03 -10.79 81.38
N GLN A 9 38.38 -12.08 81.32
CA GLN A 9 38.50 -12.83 80.06
C GLN A 9 37.16 -12.97 79.33
N VAL A 10 36.06 -13.21 80.05
CA VAL A 10 34.72 -13.25 79.47
C VAL A 10 34.32 -11.88 78.91
N LYS A 11 34.63 -10.78 79.62
CA LYS A 11 34.40 -9.42 79.13
C LYS A 11 35.23 -9.10 77.88
N GLU A 12 36.48 -9.53 77.80
CA GLU A 12 37.29 -9.37 76.59
C GLU A 12 36.78 -10.22 75.43
N PHE A 13 36.36 -11.47 75.69
CA PHE A 13 35.79 -12.34 74.66
C PHE A 13 34.50 -11.76 74.10
N LEU A 14 33.62 -11.23 74.96
CA LEU A 14 32.39 -10.54 74.55
C LEU A 14 32.70 -9.30 73.70
N LYS A 15 33.68 -8.47 74.10
CA LYS A 15 34.12 -7.32 73.27
C LYS A 15 34.68 -7.76 71.92
N ARG A 16 35.48 -8.83 71.87
CA ARG A 16 36.02 -9.37 70.61
C ARG A 16 34.92 -9.96 69.73
N ALA A 17 33.94 -10.63 70.33
CA ALA A 17 32.76 -11.16 69.64
C ALA A 17 31.92 -10.02 69.06
N GLU A 18 31.68 -8.95 69.83
CA GLU A 18 30.95 -7.74 69.42
C GLU A 18 31.69 -6.98 68.31
N ILE A 19 33.01 -6.83 68.41
CA ILE A 19 33.83 -6.25 67.33
C ILE A 19 33.76 -7.13 66.06
N LYS A 20 33.71 -8.45 66.22
CA LYS A 20 33.62 -9.39 65.09
C LYS A 20 32.24 -9.35 64.42
N THR A 21 31.15 -9.23 65.19
CA THR A 21 29.79 -9.06 64.64
C THR A 21 29.65 -7.70 63.96
N MET A 22 30.13 -6.61 64.56
CA MET A 22 30.15 -5.29 63.94
C MET A 22 30.94 -5.25 62.62
N LYS A 23 32.10 -5.93 62.56
CA LYS A 23 32.87 -6.04 61.30
C LYS A 23 32.11 -6.82 60.21
N LYS A 24 31.34 -7.84 60.60
CA LYS A 24 30.49 -8.60 59.68
C LYS A 24 29.35 -7.75 59.16
N ASP A 25 28.69 -6.98 60.04
CA ASP A 25 27.58 -6.09 59.67
C ASP A 25 28.04 -4.95 58.76
N LEU A 26 29.21 -4.33 59.04
CA LEU A 26 29.80 -3.33 58.15
C LEU A 26 30.16 -3.89 56.78
N ARG A 27 30.61 -5.15 56.70
CA ARG A 27 30.89 -5.82 55.43
C ARG A 27 29.58 -6.07 54.66
N ALA A 28 28.54 -6.55 55.33
CA ALA A 28 27.24 -6.77 54.73
C ALA A 28 26.61 -5.47 54.20
N LEU A 29 26.75 -4.36 54.92
CA LEU A 29 26.29 -3.04 54.46
C LEU A 29 27.05 -2.57 53.21
N ARG A 30 28.37 -2.75 53.17
CA ARG A 30 29.17 -2.40 51.98
C ARG A 30 28.82 -3.26 50.76
N GLU A 31 28.59 -4.56 50.97
CA GLU A 31 28.17 -5.48 49.90
C GLU A 31 26.77 -5.12 49.38
N PHE A 32 25.85 -4.76 50.28
CA PHE A 32 24.52 -4.30 49.93
C PHE A 32 24.54 -2.99 49.13
N ASP A 33 25.33 -2.01 49.55
CA ASP A 33 25.49 -0.74 48.82
C ASP A 33 26.15 -0.96 47.45
N ALA A 34 27.17 -1.81 47.38
CA ALA A 34 27.81 -2.19 46.11
C ALA A 34 26.84 -2.90 45.15
N LEU A 35 25.98 -3.79 45.67
CA LEU A 35 24.92 -4.43 44.88
C LEU A 35 23.88 -3.43 44.39
N LYS A 36 23.49 -2.46 45.24
CA LYS A 36 22.52 -1.41 44.89
C LYS A 36 23.05 -0.49 43.81
N GLU A 37 24.31 -0.06 43.90
CA GLU A 37 24.97 0.75 42.88
C GLU A 37 25.20 -0.04 41.57
N ARG A 38 25.61 -1.32 41.66
CA ARG A 38 25.72 -2.20 40.48
C ARG A 38 24.38 -2.36 39.76
N ASN A 39 23.29 -2.55 40.49
CA ASN A 39 21.94 -2.66 39.92
C ASN A 39 21.45 -1.33 39.31
N LYS A 40 21.88 -0.20 39.86
CA LYS A 40 21.58 1.13 39.31
C LYS A 40 22.32 1.35 37.99
N ILE A 41 23.59 0.97 37.90
CA ILE A 41 24.38 1.02 36.67
C ILE A 41 23.80 0.07 35.61
N ALA A 42 23.42 -1.15 35.99
CA ALA A 42 22.81 -2.12 35.06
C ALA A 42 21.44 -1.68 34.51
N LYS A 43 20.72 -0.78 35.22
CA LYS A 43 19.44 -0.21 34.76
C LYS A 43 19.63 1.02 33.86
N ILE A 44 20.78 1.67 33.90
CA ILE A 44 21.10 2.79 33.02
C ILE A 44 21.46 2.18 31.66
N LYS A 45 20.48 2.11 30.77
CA LYS A 45 20.70 1.73 29.37
C LYS A 45 21.81 2.60 28.79
N THR A 46 22.77 1.96 28.13
CA THR A 46 23.84 2.69 27.47
C THR A 46 23.26 3.57 26.36
N LEU A 47 23.94 4.67 26.04
CA LEU A 47 23.49 5.61 25.01
C LEU A 47 23.37 4.93 23.63
N GLU A 48 24.13 3.86 23.42
CA GLU A 48 24.09 2.99 22.25
C GLU A 48 22.85 2.08 22.21
N GLU A 49 22.48 1.46 23.34
CA GLU A 49 21.23 0.70 23.47
C GLU A 49 19.99 1.57 23.27
N GLN A 50 20.00 2.81 23.79
CA GLN A 50 18.90 3.76 23.56
C GLN A 50 18.77 4.17 22.09
N ARG A 51 19.90 4.38 21.40
CA ARG A 51 19.91 4.66 19.94
C ARG A 51 19.42 3.47 19.14
N LEU A 52 19.82 2.25 19.49
CA LEU A 52 19.33 1.02 18.84
C LEU A 52 17.83 0.82 19.06
N GLU A 53 17.31 1.11 20.26
CA GLU A 53 15.88 1.00 20.54
C GLU A 53 15.06 2.08 19.81
N GLN A 54 15.59 3.31 19.72
CA GLN A 54 14.97 4.38 18.92
C GLN A 54 15.02 4.06 17.42
N ALA A 55 16.12 3.52 16.91
CA ALA A 55 16.23 3.09 15.52
C ALA A 55 15.23 1.97 15.21
N LYS A 56 15.09 0.97 16.09
CA LYS A 56 14.07 -0.09 15.95
C LYS A 56 12.65 0.48 15.98
N LYS A 57 12.34 1.42 16.88
CA LYS A 57 11.03 2.07 16.94
C LYS A 57 10.73 2.91 15.70
N LEU A 58 11.73 3.60 15.16
CA LEU A 58 11.61 4.33 13.89
C LEU A 58 11.38 3.38 12.73
N GLU A 59 12.13 2.29 12.64
CA GLU A 59 11.95 1.25 11.62
C GLU A 59 10.56 0.60 11.70
N GLU A 60 10.08 0.29 12.91
CA GLU A 60 8.72 -0.21 13.13
C GLU A 60 7.66 0.82 12.69
N LYS A 61 7.87 2.10 13.01
CA LYS A 61 6.97 3.18 12.61
C LYS A 61 6.95 3.36 11.09
N GLU A 62 8.10 3.36 10.43
CA GLU A 62 8.20 3.42 8.97
C GLU A 62 7.54 2.21 8.31
N ARG A 63 7.70 1.00 8.86
CA ARG A 63 7.01 -0.20 8.37
C ARG A 63 5.50 -0.07 8.50
N LEU A 64 5.00 0.45 9.62
CA LEU A 64 3.58 0.69 9.84
C LEU A 64 3.05 1.76 8.89
N GLU A 65 3.76 2.88 8.74
CA GLU A 65 3.38 3.94 7.79
C GLU A 65 3.34 3.39 6.36
N ALA A 66 4.35 2.62 5.93
CA ALA A 66 4.36 1.97 4.63
C ALA A 66 3.22 0.96 4.43
N GLN A 67 2.84 0.20 5.47
CA GLN A 67 1.67 -0.68 5.42
C GLN A 67 0.36 0.13 5.29
N THR A 68 0.21 1.19 6.07
CA THR A 68 -0.99 2.05 5.99
C THR A 68 -1.10 2.76 4.65
N GLU A 69 0.02 3.17 4.06
CA GLU A 69 0.05 3.78 2.74
C GLU A 69 -0.33 2.76 1.65
N LYS A 70 0.18 1.52 1.73
CA LYS A 70 -0.24 0.44 0.82
C LYS A 70 -1.74 0.19 0.90
N VAL A 71 -2.30 0.07 2.10
CA VAL A 71 -3.74 -0.13 2.31
C VAL A 71 -4.55 1.04 1.75
N LYS A 72 -4.10 2.29 1.96
CA LYS A 72 -4.76 3.47 1.37
C LYS A 72 -4.72 3.45 -0.16
N ARG A 73 -3.58 3.09 -0.75
CA ARG A 73 -3.44 2.96 -2.22
C ARG A 73 -4.34 1.86 -2.77
N GLU A 74 -4.38 0.70 -2.12
CA GLU A 74 -5.28 -0.40 -2.48
C GLU A 74 -6.75 0.01 -2.43
N GLY A 75 -7.17 0.72 -1.37
CA GLY A 75 -8.55 1.22 -1.26
C GLY A 75 -8.92 2.27 -2.31
N VAL A 76 -7.98 3.09 -2.78
CA VAL A 76 -8.22 4.02 -3.91
C VAL A 76 -8.33 3.26 -5.23
N LEU A 77 -7.46 2.27 -5.47
CA LEU A 77 -7.52 1.43 -6.67
C LEU A 77 -8.82 0.64 -6.74
N GLU A 78 -9.31 0.11 -5.62
CA GLU A 78 -10.57 -0.62 -5.55
C GLU A 78 -11.77 0.28 -5.85
N LYS A 79 -11.81 1.50 -5.30
CA LYS A 79 -12.86 2.48 -5.62
C LYS A 79 -12.88 2.84 -7.10
N ASN A 80 -11.71 3.14 -7.67
CA ASN A 80 -11.60 3.45 -9.10
C ASN A 80 -12.04 2.27 -9.96
N ALA A 81 -11.71 1.03 -9.59
CA ALA A 81 -12.16 -0.17 -10.31
C ALA A 81 -13.69 -0.35 -10.26
N VAL A 82 -14.33 0.00 -9.15
CA VAL A 82 -15.80 -0.02 -9.03
C VAL A 82 -16.43 1.07 -9.90
N GLU A 83 -15.85 2.28 -9.90
CA GLU A 83 -16.31 3.39 -10.76
C GLU A 83 -16.14 3.07 -12.25
N GLU A 84 -15.02 2.48 -12.66
CA GLU A 84 -14.82 1.97 -14.03
C GLU A 84 -15.91 0.96 -14.41
N ARG A 85 -16.21 0.00 -13.52
CA ARG A 85 -17.26 -1.00 -13.77
C ARG A 85 -18.67 -0.39 -13.87
N LEU A 86 -18.94 0.70 -13.17
CA LEU A 86 -20.22 1.41 -13.29
C LEU A 86 -20.29 2.16 -14.62
N ALA A 87 -19.21 2.85 -15.00
CA ALA A 87 -19.12 3.52 -16.30
C ALA A 87 -19.22 2.52 -17.49
N GLU A 88 -18.61 1.34 -17.37
CA GLU A 88 -18.71 0.26 -18.37
C GLU A 88 -20.16 -0.23 -18.57
N LYS A 89 -20.98 -0.24 -17.51
CA LYS A 89 -22.39 -0.61 -17.61
C LYS A 89 -23.19 0.43 -18.39
N ASP A 90 -22.96 1.70 -18.13
CA ASP A 90 -23.63 2.80 -18.84
C ASP A 90 -23.21 2.84 -20.32
N LEU A 91 -21.95 2.54 -20.62
CA LEU A 91 -21.44 2.44 -22.01
C LEU A 91 -22.04 1.27 -22.79
N LYS A 92 -22.42 0.18 -22.11
CA LYS A 92 -23.06 -0.99 -22.72
C LYS A 92 -24.41 -0.65 -23.36
N GLU A 93 -25.09 0.41 -22.90
CA GLU A 93 -26.36 0.86 -23.46
C GLU A 93 -26.22 1.41 -24.89
N TYR A 94 -25.06 2.01 -25.21
CA TYR A 94 -24.75 2.59 -26.52
C TYR A 94 -24.13 1.57 -27.51
N ALA A 95 -23.83 0.36 -27.04
CA ALA A 95 -23.23 -0.70 -27.84
C ALA A 95 -24.20 -1.31 -28.86
N THR A 96 -23.69 -1.73 -30.01
CA THR A 96 -24.45 -2.58 -30.95
C THR A 96 -24.66 -3.98 -30.39
N GLU A 97 -25.60 -4.75 -30.93
CA GLU A 97 -25.88 -6.11 -30.44
C GLU A 97 -24.66 -7.03 -30.54
N GLN A 98 -23.87 -6.92 -31.61
CA GLN A 98 -22.61 -7.66 -31.79
C GLN A 98 -21.58 -7.31 -30.70
N GLU A 99 -21.41 -6.01 -30.39
CA GLU A 99 -20.50 -5.56 -29.32
C GLU A 99 -20.98 -6.01 -27.94
N ARG A 100 -22.30 -6.01 -27.68
CA ARG A 100 -22.85 -6.53 -26.42
C ARG A 100 -22.58 -8.02 -26.25
N GLN A 101 -22.68 -8.79 -27.33
CA GLN A 101 -22.35 -10.23 -27.30
C GLN A 101 -20.87 -10.46 -27.02
N GLN A 102 -19.96 -9.70 -27.66
CA GLN A 102 -18.52 -9.79 -27.40
C GLN A 102 -18.18 -9.38 -25.96
N ILE A 103 -18.74 -8.27 -25.48
CA ILE A 103 -18.61 -7.82 -24.08
C ILE A 103 -19.05 -8.93 -23.13
N PHE A 104 -20.22 -9.52 -23.36
CA PHE A 104 -20.73 -10.61 -22.52
C PHE A 104 -19.81 -11.83 -22.51
N GLN A 105 -19.25 -12.22 -23.66
CA GLN A 105 -18.30 -13.34 -23.74
C GLN A 105 -17.04 -13.07 -22.91
N PHE A 106 -16.44 -11.89 -23.05
CA PHE A 106 -15.24 -11.52 -22.28
C PHE A 106 -15.54 -11.33 -20.79
N GLU A 107 -16.68 -10.74 -20.42
CA GLU A 107 -17.15 -10.63 -19.04
C GLU A 107 -17.29 -12.03 -18.40
N THR A 108 -17.87 -12.98 -19.13
CA THR A 108 -18.07 -14.36 -18.66
C THR A 108 -16.74 -15.09 -18.49
N GLN A 109 -15.82 -14.95 -19.45
CA GLN A 109 -14.47 -15.52 -19.36
C GLN A 109 -13.71 -14.93 -18.18
N ARG A 110 -13.73 -13.60 -18.02
CA ARG A 110 -13.11 -12.89 -16.89
C ARG A 110 -13.65 -13.41 -15.57
N LEU A 111 -14.97 -13.50 -15.41
CA LEU A 111 -15.60 -14.01 -14.19
C LEU A 111 -15.21 -15.47 -13.92
N GLY A 112 -15.09 -16.29 -14.96
CA GLY A 112 -14.60 -17.67 -14.85
C GLY A 112 -13.18 -17.74 -14.30
N PHE A 113 -12.27 -16.92 -14.84
CA PHE A 113 -10.88 -16.85 -14.37
C PHE A 113 -10.78 -16.26 -12.96
N GLU A 114 -11.57 -15.23 -12.63
CA GLU A 114 -11.63 -14.65 -11.28
C GLU A 114 -12.06 -15.71 -10.26
N LYS A 115 -13.12 -16.47 -10.54
CA LYS A 115 -13.57 -17.56 -9.65
C LYS A 115 -12.50 -18.63 -9.43
N GLN A 116 -11.76 -18.99 -10.48
CA GLN A 116 -10.66 -19.95 -10.37
C GLN A 116 -9.51 -19.40 -9.53
N ALA A 117 -9.14 -18.13 -9.71
CA ALA A 117 -8.12 -17.48 -8.90
C ALA A 117 -8.55 -17.37 -7.43
N ASP A 118 -9.83 -17.06 -7.19
CA ASP A 118 -10.42 -17.02 -5.86
C ASP A 118 -10.43 -18.39 -5.17
N SER A 119 -10.76 -19.48 -5.88
CA SER A 119 -10.67 -20.84 -5.32
C SER A 119 -9.24 -21.21 -4.95
N ILE A 120 -8.25 -20.80 -5.76
CA ILE A 120 -6.83 -20.97 -5.39
C ILE A 120 -6.51 -20.24 -4.08
N ASP A 121 -6.93 -18.98 -3.95
CA ASP A 121 -6.61 -18.14 -2.79
C ASP A 121 -7.38 -18.54 -1.52
N LYS A 122 -8.65 -18.98 -1.65
CA LYS A 122 -9.54 -19.27 -0.52
C LYS A 122 -9.54 -20.74 -0.09
N GLU A 123 -9.32 -21.66 -1.01
CA GLU A 123 -9.46 -23.10 -0.73
C GLU A 123 -8.11 -23.81 -0.82
N LYS A 124 -7.44 -23.75 -1.98
CA LYS A 124 -6.24 -24.56 -2.24
C LYS A 124 -5.03 -24.09 -1.42
N ASN A 125 -4.75 -22.80 -1.40
CA ASN A 125 -3.61 -22.24 -0.65
C ASN A 125 -3.74 -22.48 0.86
N PRO A 126 -4.88 -22.19 1.53
CA PRO A 126 -5.03 -22.48 2.94
C PRO A 126 -4.98 -23.97 3.27
N ALA A 127 -5.58 -24.83 2.44
CA ALA A 127 -5.53 -26.28 2.63
C ALA A 127 -4.08 -26.81 2.59
N LEU A 128 -3.30 -26.38 1.58
CA LEU A 128 -1.90 -26.76 1.46
C LEU A 128 -1.04 -26.22 2.62
N LYS A 129 -1.38 -25.03 3.14
CA LYS A 129 -0.73 -24.44 4.33
C LYS A 129 -0.97 -25.26 5.58
N LEU A 130 -2.21 -25.70 5.77
CA LEU A 130 -2.58 -26.54 6.89
C LEU A 130 -1.86 -27.89 6.82
N GLN A 131 -1.87 -28.55 5.66
CA GLN A 131 -1.12 -29.79 5.43
C GLN A 131 0.38 -29.63 5.71
N LYS A 132 1.01 -28.55 5.21
CA LYS A 132 2.42 -28.27 5.46
C LYS A 132 2.71 -28.06 6.96
N ASN A 133 1.81 -27.39 7.67
CA ASN A 133 1.93 -27.20 9.12
C ASN A 133 1.83 -28.53 9.87
N GLU A 134 0.87 -29.38 9.52
CA GLU A 134 0.74 -30.73 10.09
C GLU A 134 2.03 -31.55 9.91
N ILE A 135 2.64 -31.49 8.73
CA ILE A 135 3.92 -32.15 8.45
C ILE A 135 5.04 -31.58 9.33
N TYR A 136 5.11 -30.26 9.55
CA TYR A 136 6.10 -29.67 10.45
C TYR A 136 5.89 -30.09 11.91
N VAL A 137 4.65 -30.21 12.38
CA VAL A 137 4.35 -30.72 13.72
C VAL A 137 4.81 -32.17 13.84
N GLN A 138 4.51 -33.01 12.85
CA GLN A 138 5.00 -34.39 12.81
C GLN A 138 6.54 -34.44 12.82
N LYS A 139 7.21 -33.61 12.02
CA LYS A 139 8.67 -33.53 11.98
C LYS A 139 9.25 -33.19 13.35
N ARG A 140 8.72 -32.17 14.04
CA ARG A 140 9.14 -31.82 15.41
C ARG A 140 8.96 -32.96 16.41
N ASN A 141 7.85 -33.69 16.32
CA ASN A 141 7.59 -34.83 17.19
C ASN A 141 8.60 -35.97 16.95
N TRP A 142 8.98 -36.22 15.70
CA TRP A 142 10.01 -37.20 15.37
C TRP A 142 11.42 -36.75 15.73
N GLU A 143 11.75 -35.47 15.57
CA GLU A 143 13.02 -34.88 16.04
C GLU A 143 13.16 -35.01 17.57
N ALA A 144 12.06 -34.78 18.32
CA ALA A 144 12.06 -34.99 19.76
C ALA A 144 12.28 -36.46 20.15
N LYS A 145 11.66 -37.40 19.42
CA LYS A 145 11.91 -38.84 19.60
C LYS A 145 13.35 -39.20 19.26
N LEU A 146 13.90 -38.68 18.16
CA LEU A 146 15.30 -38.89 17.76
C LEU A 146 16.26 -38.43 18.85
N LYS A 147 16.02 -37.24 19.40
CA LYS A 147 16.82 -36.70 20.51
C LYS A 147 16.75 -37.61 21.74
N SER A 148 15.56 -38.07 22.12
CA SER A 148 15.40 -39.00 23.24
C SER A 148 16.13 -40.34 23.02
N VAL A 149 16.11 -40.87 21.80
CA VAL A 149 16.80 -42.13 21.45
C VAL A 149 18.32 -41.92 21.46
N SER A 150 18.81 -40.81 20.92
CA SER A 150 20.24 -40.47 20.95
C SER A 150 20.76 -40.21 22.37
N GLU A 151 19.94 -39.64 23.26
CA GLU A 151 20.30 -39.51 24.68
C GLU A 151 20.36 -40.87 25.40
N GLN A 152 19.53 -41.83 25.00
CA GLN A 152 19.61 -43.21 25.52
C GLN A 152 20.85 -43.94 25.00
N GLU A 153 21.17 -43.80 23.71
CA GLU A 153 22.38 -44.33 23.08
C GLU A 153 23.64 -43.88 23.83
N LYS A 154 23.78 -42.57 24.07
CA LYS A 154 24.92 -42.01 24.82
C LYS A 154 25.04 -42.57 26.24
N LYS A 155 23.92 -42.76 26.95
CA LYS A 155 23.96 -43.36 28.30
C LYS A 155 24.47 -44.79 28.27
N LEU A 156 24.07 -45.59 27.28
CA LEU A 156 24.56 -46.95 27.11
C LEU A 156 26.04 -46.98 26.72
N GLU A 157 26.49 -46.07 25.85
CA GLU A 157 27.91 -45.92 25.51
C GLU A 157 28.75 -45.53 26.74
N ASP A 158 28.27 -44.59 27.55
CA ASP A 158 28.91 -44.19 28.80
C ASP A 158 28.99 -45.37 29.80
N GLU A 159 27.91 -46.15 29.93
CA GLU A 159 27.88 -47.39 30.73
C GLU A 159 28.86 -48.45 30.19
N GLN A 160 28.91 -48.63 28.87
CA GLN A 160 29.83 -49.56 28.21
C GLN A 160 31.30 -49.18 28.49
N ASN A 161 31.62 -47.88 28.37
CA ASN A 161 32.94 -47.34 28.69
C ASN A 161 33.30 -47.52 30.18
N PHE A 162 32.35 -47.27 31.08
CA PHE A 162 32.52 -47.49 32.51
C PHE A 162 32.81 -48.97 32.84
N ILE A 163 32.05 -49.90 32.25
CA ILE A 163 32.25 -51.34 32.43
C ILE A 163 33.59 -51.79 31.86
N ALA A 164 33.99 -51.27 30.70
CA ALA A 164 35.28 -51.55 30.11
C ALA A 164 36.44 -51.12 31.02
N GLN A 165 36.38 -49.90 31.58
CA GLN A 165 37.37 -49.41 32.55
C GLN A 165 37.39 -50.27 33.83
N LYS A 166 36.22 -50.61 34.39
CA LYS A 166 36.12 -51.42 35.59
C LYS A 166 36.64 -52.85 35.38
N SER A 167 36.41 -53.43 34.21
CA SER A 167 36.92 -54.76 33.84
C SER A 167 38.45 -54.78 33.74
N GLN A 168 39.06 -53.70 33.23
CA GLN A 168 40.52 -53.55 33.20
C GLN A 168 41.12 -53.43 34.60
N GLN A 169 40.43 -52.77 35.54
CA GLN A 169 40.90 -52.57 36.90
C GLN A 169 40.66 -53.77 37.83
N SER A 170 39.63 -54.57 37.58
CA SER A 170 39.35 -55.75 38.41
C SER A 170 40.42 -56.82 38.23
N VAL A 171 40.80 -57.47 39.32
CA VAL A 171 41.69 -58.64 39.34
C VAL A 171 40.89 -59.93 39.62
N ILE A 172 39.59 -59.80 39.94
CA ILE A 172 38.72 -60.89 40.37
C ILE A 172 38.07 -61.56 39.16
N GLY A 173 38.41 -62.84 38.93
CA GLY A 173 37.92 -63.61 37.77
C GLY A 173 36.40 -63.68 37.60
N PRO A 174 35.62 -64.01 38.66
CA PRO A 174 34.15 -64.00 38.60
C PRO A 174 33.56 -62.61 38.27
N GLU A 175 34.16 -61.54 38.79
CA GLU A 175 33.72 -60.17 38.53
C GLU A 175 33.96 -59.79 37.05
N LYS A 176 35.12 -60.16 36.48
CA LYS A 176 35.39 -59.97 35.05
C LYS A 176 34.36 -60.66 34.17
N LYS A 177 34.00 -61.91 34.46
CA LYS A 177 32.97 -62.65 33.70
C LYS A 177 31.60 -61.95 33.77
N SER A 178 31.22 -61.46 34.95
CA SER A 178 29.96 -60.72 35.12
C SER A 178 29.96 -59.39 34.34
N LEU A 179 31.07 -58.66 34.35
CA LEU A 179 31.23 -57.42 33.59
C LEU A 179 31.21 -57.66 32.08
N GLU A 180 31.81 -58.76 31.61
CA GLU A 180 31.78 -59.16 30.20
C GLU A 180 30.36 -59.54 29.74
N GLN A 181 29.60 -60.25 30.57
CA GLN A 181 28.20 -60.55 30.29
C GLN A 181 27.35 -59.27 30.21
N ARG A 182 27.52 -58.34 31.17
CA ARG A 182 26.81 -57.05 31.12
C ARG A 182 27.21 -56.22 29.89
N ARG A 183 28.47 -56.27 29.46
CA ARG A 183 28.91 -55.62 28.22
C ARG A 183 28.18 -56.20 27.00
N SER A 184 28.09 -57.53 26.90
CA SER A 184 27.34 -58.19 25.82
C SER A 184 25.85 -57.82 25.82
N ASP A 185 25.25 -57.65 26.99
CA ASP A 185 23.86 -57.21 27.11
C ASP A 185 23.70 -55.76 26.64
N ILE A 186 24.63 -54.85 27.01
CA ILE A 186 24.64 -53.47 26.54
C ILE A 186 24.83 -53.38 25.03
N ASP A 187 25.70 -54.20 24.44
CA ASP A 187 25.90 -54.23 22.98
C ASP A 187 24.60 -54.56 22.23
N LYS A 188 23.80 -55.50 22.76
CA LYS A 188 22.46 -55.81 22.21
C LYS A 188 21.47 -54.67 22.42
N GLU A 189 21.53 -53.99 23.56
CA GLU A 189 20.69 -52.82 23.82
C GLU A 189 21.02 -51.66 22.86
N ILE A 190 22.30 -51.40 22.58
CA ILE A 190 22.77 -50.41 21.60
C ILE A 190 22.28 -50.77 20.21
N GLU A 191 22.46 -52.01 19.75
CA GLU A 191 21.99 -52.45 18.42
C GLU A 191 20.47 -52.24 18.26
N ASN A 192 19.69 -52.49 19.32
CA ASN A 192 18.25 -52.25 19.31
C ASN A 192 17.89 -50.75 19.27
N ILE A 193 18.69 -49.90 19.91
CA ILE A 193 18.54 -48.44 19.87
C ILE A 193 18.91 -47.89 18.49
N GLU A 194 20.00 -48.36 17.89
CA GLU A 194 20.41 -47.99 16.54
C GLU A 194 19.32 -48.31 15.50
N LYS A 195 18.70 -49.49 15.59
CA LYS A 195 17.55 -49.85 14.73
C LYS A 195 16.38 -48.88 14.88
N LYS A 196 16.05 -48.48 16.11
CA LYS A 196 15.00 -47.49 16.37
C LYS A 196 15.38 -46.11 15.83
N ARG A 197 16.63 -45.70 16.01
CA ARG A 197 17.17 -44.44 15.52
C ARG A 197 17.06 -44.38 14.00
N TRP A 198 17.50 -45.43 13.31
CA TRP A 198 17.44 -45.52 11.86
C TRP A 198 16.01 -45.45 11.31
N GLU A 199 15.06 -46.13 11.96
CA GLU A 199 13.63 -46.03 11.59
C GLU A 199 13.12 -44.59 11.74
N ILE A 200 13.48 -43.90 12.83
CA ILE A 200 13.11 -42.48 13.02
C ILE A 200 13.72 -41.59 11.94
N GLU A 201 14.99 -41.78 11.60
CA GLU A 201 15.68 -41.04 10.54
C GLU A 201 15.01 -41.24 9.18
N LYS A 202 14.59 -42.46 8.86
CA LYS A 202 13.82 -42.77 7.65
C LYS A 202 12.45 -42.09 7.62
N GLN A 203 11.75 -42.04 8.75
CA GLN A 203 10.49 -41.30 8.85
C GLN A 203 10.71 -39.79 8.66
N LEU A 204 11.79 -39.23 9.22
CA LEU A 204 12.15 -37.82 9.03
C LEU A 204 12.47 -37.50 7.57
N GLU A 205 13.24 -38.35 6.88
CA GLU A 205 13.52 -38.21 5.45
C GLU A 205 12.23 -38.25 4.62
N GLY A 206 11.31 -39.17 4.94
CA GLY A 206 9.99 -39.23 4.31
C GLY A 206 9.18 -37.94 4.49
N LEU A 207 9.21 -37.34 5.70
CA LEU A 207 8.56 -36.05 5.96
C LEU A 207 9.22 -34.90 5.21
N GLU A 208 10.55 -34.90 5.07
CA GLU A 208 11.26 -33.88 4.29
C GLU A 208 10.92 -33.94 2.81
N ASN A 209 10.76 -35.14 2.25
CA ASN A 209 10.30 -35.30 0.87
C ASN A 209 8.87 -34.77 0.68
N ARG A 210 7.96 -35.04 1.64
CA ARG A 210 6.60 -34.46 1.62
C ARG A 210 6.61 -32.93 1.73
N ILE A 211 7.53 -32.34 2.50
CA ILE A 211 7.70 -30.87 2.56
C ILE A 211 8.12 -30.34 1.18
N LYS A 212 9.09 -30.99 0.53
CA LYS A 212 9.55 -30.60 -0.82
C LYS A 212 8.44 -30.72 -1.86
N GLU A 213 7.60 -31.76 -1.77
CA GLU A 213 6.42 -31.93 -2.62
C GLU A 213 5.40 -30.81 -2.40
N ALA A 214 5.09 -30.48 -1.15
CA ALA A 214 4.20 -29.37 -0.81
C ALA A 214 4.74 -28.03 -1.34
N ASP A 215 6.06 -27.80 -1.27
CA ASP A 215 6.71 -26.60 -1.80
C ASP A 215 6.58 -26.50 -3.33
N LYS A 216 6.73 -27.62 -4.05
CA LYS A 216 6.47 -27.66 -5.50
C LYS A 216 5.01 -27.37 -5.82
N SER A 217 4.07 -27.93 -5.06
CA SER A 217 2.64 -27.66 -5.23
C SER A 217 2.31 -26.18 -4.98
N TYR A 218 2.97 -25.53 -4.02
CA TYR A 218 2.85 -24.08 -3.79
C TYR A 218 3.31 -23.26 -4.98
N GLU A 219 4.45 -23.62 -5.56
CA GLU A 219 4.99 -22.93 -6.72
C GLU A 219 4.07 -23.10 -7.94
N GLN A 220 3.52 -24.30 -8.15
CA GLN A 220 2.53 -24.57 -9.19
C GLN A 220 1.27 -23.72 -9.01
N LEU A 221 0.70 -23.66 -7.80
CA LEU A 221 -0.47 -22.82 -7.52
C LEU A 221 -0.18 -21.33 -7.75
N ALA A 222 1.03 -20.86 -7.43
CA ALA A 222 1.44 -19.49 -7.70
C ALA A 222 1.55 -19.21 -9.21
N GLN A 223 2.11 -20.14 -9.99
CA GLN A 223 2.18 -20.05 -11.44
C GLN A 223 0.78 -20.07 -12.07
N GLU A 224 -0.09 -20.98 -11.65
CA GLU A 224 -1.49 -21.06 -12.07
C GLU A 224 -2.22 -19.74 -11.80
N ARG A 225 -2.12 -19.21 -10.57
CA ARG A 225 -2.71 -17.92 -10.18
C ARG A 225 -2.21 -16.78 -11.07
N ASN A 226 -0.92 -16.71 -11.33
CA ASN A 226 -0.35 -15.68 -12.20
C ASN A 226 -0.84 -15.82 -13.64
N SER A 227 -0.94 -17.05 -14.15
CA SER A 227 -1.49 -17.31 -15.49
C SER A 227 -2.95 -16.84 -15.61
N LEU A 228 -3.76 -17.07 -14.57
CA LEU A 228 -5.16 -16.63 -14.51
C LEU A 228 -5.25 -15.10 -14.47
N ARG A 229 -4.39 -14.44 -13.69
CA ARG A 229 -4.31 -12.97 -13.65
C ARG A 229 -3.94 -12.37 -14.99
N GLN A 230 -3.01 -12.99 -15.73
CA GLN A 230 -2.68 -12.54 -17.08
C GLN A 230 -3.85 -12.72 -18.07
N LYS A 231 -4.61 -13.82 -17.95
CA LYS A 231 -5.83 -14.02 -18.75
C LYS A 231 -6.92 -12.99 -18.42
N ILE A 232 -7.12 -12.67 -17.13
CA ILE A 232 -8.03 -11.61 -16.67
C ILE A 232 -7.61 -10.26 -17.28
N LEU A 233 -6.33 -9.91 -17.19
CA LEU A 233 -5.80 -8.68 -17.77
C LEU A 233 -5.99 -8.63 -19.29
N GLY A 234 -5.83 -9.77 -19.98
CA GLY A 234 -6.12 -9.89 -21.40
C GLY A 234 -7.59 -9.60 -21.71
N ALA A 235 -8.52 -10.21 -20.97
CA ALA A 235 -9.96 -9.95 -21.12
C ALA A 235 -10.31 -8.48 -20.83
N ASP A 236 -9.72 -7.87 -19.80
CA ASP A 236 -9.94 -6.46 -19.46
C ASP A 236 -9.43 -5.53 -20.56
N LYS A 237 -8.28 -5.83 -21.19
CA LYS A 237 -7.78 -5.05 -22.34
C LYS A 237 -8.75 -5.11 -23.51
N SER A 238 -9.21 -6.32 -23.87
CA SER A 238 -10.18 -6.48 -24.96
C SER A 238 -11.51 -5.77 -24.65
N LEU A 239 -11.98 -5.81 -23.40
CA LEU A 239 -13.16 -5.04 -22.97
C LEU A 239 -12.92 -3.53 -23.12
N ARG A 240 -11.80 -2.99 -22.63
CA ARG A 240 -11.44 -1.57 -22.77
C ARG A 240 -11.34 -1.14 -24.24
N GLU A 241 -10.82 -1.99 -25.12
CA GLU A 241 -10.77 -1.74 -26.56
C GLU A 241 -12.18 -1.59 -27.14
N ILE A 242 -13.09 -2.52 -26.84
CA ILE A 242 -14.49 -2.43 -27.29
C ILE A 242 -15.17 -1.17 -26.75
N TYR A 243 -15.00 -0.88 -25.45
CA TYR A 243 -15.58 0.32 -24.84
C TYR A 243 -15.01 1.61 -25.43
N SER A 244 -13.71 1.67 -25.76
CA SER A 244 -13.11 2.85 -26.38
C SER A 244 -13.67 3.12 -27.78
N VAL A 245 -13.93 2.06 -28.57
CA VAL A 245 -14.60 2.16 -29.88
C VAL A 245 -16.02 2.69 -29.72
N ILE A 246 -16.77 2.21 -28.72
CA ILE A 246 -18.13 2.70 -28.42
C ILE A 246 -18.08 4.18 -28.05
N ILE A 247 -17.17 4.57 -27.15
CA ILE A 247 -17.00 5.96 -26.71
C ILE A 247 -16.68 6.87 -27.91
N ALA A 248 -15.70 6.49 -28.74
CA ALA A 248 -15.32 7.28 -29.92
C ALA A 248 -16.52 7.49 -30.86
N ARG A 249 -17.31 6.44 -31.12
CA ARG A 249 -18.52 6.51 -31.95
C ARG A 249 -19.58 7.43 -31.35
N VAL A 250 -19.82 7.35 -30.04
CA VAL A 250 -20.79 8.20 -29.34
C VAL A 250 -20.33 9.66 -29.34
N GLU A 251 -19.05 9.92 -29.13
CA GLU A 251 -18.46 11.25 -29.22
C GLU A 251 -18.58 11.84 -30.62
N GLU A 252 -18.30 11.06 -31.67
CA GLU A 252 -18.46 11.50 -33.06
C GLU A 252 -19.90 11.90 -33.38
N LYS A 253 -20.88 11.08 -32.97
CA LYS A 253 -22.30 11.42 -33.11
C LYS A 253 -22.64 12.74 -32.41
N ARG A 254 -22.20 12.91 -31.17
CA ARG A 254 -22.42 14.14 -30.40
C ARG A 254 -21.76 15.36 -31.05
N ARG A 255 -20.57 15.20 -31.62
CA ARG A 255 -19.86 16.26 -32.35
C ARG A 255 -20.62 16.66 -33.61
N ASN A 256 -21.11 15.69 -34.38
CA ASN A 256 -21.88 15.94 -35.60
C ASN A 256 -23.21 16.65 -35.30
N GLU A 257 -23.98 16.19 -34.31
CA GLU A 257 -25.21 16.87 -33.86
C GLU A 257 -24.94 18.31 -33.40
N SER A 258 -23.84 18.53 -32.69
CA SER A 258 -23.44 19.87 -32.24
C SER A 258 -23.07 20.78 -33.42
N GLN A 259 -22.44 20.23 -34.47
CA GLN A 259 -22.13 20.97 -35.69
C GLN A 259 -23.40 21.29 -36.49
N GLU A 260 -24.32 20.35 -36.65
CA GLU A 260 -25.61 20.56 -37.32
C GLU A 260 -26.47 21.61 -36.59
N GLN A 261 -26.46 21.62 -35.26
CA GLN A 261 -27.11 22.67 -34.47
C GLN A 261 -26.46 24.04 -34.68
N ARG A 262 -25.13 24.10 -34.89
CA ARG A 262 -24.44 25.35 -35.22
C ARG A 262 -24.80 25.82 -36.62
N PHE A 263 -24.74 24.93 -37.61
CA PHE A 263 -25.10 25.25 -39.00
C PHE A 263 -26.56 25.71 -39.12
N SER A 264 -27.50 25.04 -38.45
CA SER A 264 -28.91 25.46 -38.43
C SER A 264 -29.11 26.83 -37.76
N LYS A 265 -28.44 27.10 -36.63
CA LYS A 265 -28.46 28.42 -35.99
C LYS A 265 -27.85 29.50 -36.88
N GLU A 266 -26.75 29.21 -37.57
CA GLU A 266 -26.10 30.14 -38.49
C GLU A 266 -26.97 30.39 -39.73
N ALA A 267 -27.60 29.36 -40.28
CA ALA A 267 -28.55 29.49 -41.40
C ALA A 267 -29.78 30.33 -41.01
N LEU A 268 -30.33 30.11 -39.82
CA LEU A 268 -31.41 30.95 -39.26
C LEU A 268 -30.94 32.40 -39.04
N ALA A 269 -29.71 32.61 -38.58
CA ALA A 269 -29.14 33.95 -38.42
C ALA A 269 -28.96 34.65 -39.77
N LYS A 270 -28.44 33.96 -40.80
CA LYS A 270 -28.32 34.47 -42.17
C LYS A 270 -29.68 34.81 -42.75
N SER A 271 -30.66 33.91 -42.63
CA SER A 271 -32.03 34.17 -43.08
C SER A 271 -32.66 35.38 -42.38
N ARG A 272 -32.45 35.53 -41.06
CA ARG A 272 -32.90 36.72 -40.31
C ARG A 272 -32.19 38.00 -40.75
N LEU A 273 -30.89 37.93 -41.06
CA LEU A 273 -30.14 39.07 -41.59
C LEU A 273 -30.65 39.47 -42.97
N GLU A 274 -30.86 38.51 -43.88
CA GLU A 274 -31.46 38.77 -45.20
C GLU A 274 -32.86 39.36 -45.10
N GLN A 275 -33.69 38.88 -44.17
CA GLN A 275 -35.00 39.48 -43.90
C GLN A 275 -34.87 40.92 -43.37
N LYS A 276 -33.98 41.17 -42.41
CA LYS A 276 -33.71 42.52 -41.90
C LYS A 276 -33.18 43.43 -42.99
N GLU A 277 -32.29 42.95 -43.85
CA GLU A 277 -31.77 43.71 -44.99
C GLU A 277 -32.86 44.00 -46.02
N LYS A 278 -33.74 43.03 -46.32
CA LYS A 278 -34.93 43.26 -47.18
C LYS A 278 -35.86 44.31 -46.59
N VAL A 279 -36.15 44.22 -45.29
CA VAL A 279 -36.97 45.23 -44.58
C VAL A 279 -36.29 46.59 -44.60
N GLN A 280 -34.97 46.65 -44.37
CA GLN A 280 -34.20 47.88 -44.46
C GLN A 280 -34.23 48.46 -45.88
N ARG A 281 -34.01 47.64 -46.91
CA ARG A 281 -34.11 48.06 -48.31
C ARG A 281 -35.52 48.51 -48.69
N GLN A 282 -36.58 47.97 -48.10
CA GLN A 282 -37.94 48.44 -48.33
C GLN A 282 -38.23 49.77 -47.59
N GLN A 283 -37.77 49.90 -46.34
CA GLN A 283 -37.93 51.12 -45.54
C GLN A 283 -37.08 52.29 -46.09
N PHE A 284 -35.92 52.02 -46.67
CA PHE A 284 -35.01 53.03 -47.23
C PHE A 284 -35.05 53.11 -48.77
N GLY A 285 -35.56 52.09 -49.47
CA GLY A 285 -35.74 52.09 -50.94
C GLY A 285 -37.10 52.61 -51.39
N GLY A 286 -38.04 52.76 -50.46
CA GLY A 286 -39.31 53.46 -50.66
C GLY A 286 -39.18 54.99 -50.66
N GLN A 287 -38.12 55.57 -51.23
CA GLN A 287 -38.09 56.98 -51.60
C GLN A 287 -37.02 57.26 -52.68
N ALA A 288 -37.01 56.47 -53.75
CA ALA A 288 -36.41 56.92 -55.01
C ALA A 288 -37.36 57.93 -55.68
N GLY A 289 -37.36 59.14 -55.14
CA GLY A 289 -38.22 60.23 -55.57
C GLY A 289 -37.90 61.55 -54.88
N ALA A 290 -36.62 61.92 -54.78
CA ALA A 290 -36.18 63.32 -54.63
C ALA A 290 -34.64 63.38 -54.74
N GLY A 291 -34.17 63.92 -55.86
CA GLY A 291 -32.83 64.48 -55.91
C GLY A 291 -32.69 65.63 -54.90
N GLN A 292 -31.43 65.91 -54.53
CA GLN A 292 -30.96 67.08 -53.79
C GLN A 292 -31.43 67.18 -52.31
N GLY A 293 -30.48 67.11 -51.37
CA GLY A 293 -30.78 67.50 -49.99
C GLY A 293 -29.79 67.08 -48.91
N GLY A 294 -28.80 66.23 -49.21
CA GLY A 294 -27.87 65.69 -48.20
C GLY A 294 -26.93 66.70 -47.52
N LYS A 295 -26.88 67.95 -47.97
CA LYS A 295 -26.00 68.99 -47.38
C LYS A 295 -26.73 70.14 -46.66
N ASP A 296 -28.06 70.23 -46.75
CA ASP A 296 -28.79 71.41 -46.25
C ASP A 296 -29.72 71.17 -45.05
N PHE A 297 -29.85 69.92 -44.59
CA PHE A 297 -30.71 69.60 -43.44
C PHE A 297 -30.11 70.03 -42.09
N PHE A 298 -28.78 70.07 -41.95
CA PHE A 298 -28.12 70.51 -40.70
C PHE A 298 -28.07 72.04 -40.53
N ASN A 299 -28.23 72.80 -41.61
CA ASN A 299 -28.12 74.27 -41.57
C ASN A 299 -29.43 75.00 -41.25
N LYS A 300 -30.59 74.33 -41.31
CA LYS A 300 -31.92 74.96 -41.16
C LYS A 300 -32.70 74.59 -39.89
N MET A 301 -32.07 73.96 -38.89
CA MET A 301 -32.67 73.86 -37.55
C MET A 301 -32.34 75.13 -36.72
N PRO A 302 -33.33 75.83 -36.13
CA PRO A 302 -33.09 76.95 -35.23
C PRO A 302 -32.71 76.39 -33.86
N VAL A 303 -31.44 76.03 -33.70
CA VAL A 303 -30.87 75.70 -32.40
C VAL A 303 -29.96 76.85 -31.98
N PRO A 304 -30.07 77.38 -30.74
CA PRO A 304 -29.23 78.48 -30.28
C PRO A 304 -27.73 78.16 -30.44
N VAL A 305 -26.96 79.15 -30.90
CA VAL A 305 -25.51 79.09 -31.20
C VAL A 305 -24.65 78.34 -30.15
N PRO A 306 -24.93 78.37 -28.82
CA PRO A 306 -24.12 77.64 -27.83
C PRO A 306 -24.19 76.10 -27.92
N VAL A 307 -25.21 75.54 -28.61
CA VAL A 307 -25.42 74.09 -28.68
C VAL A 307 -24.69 73.47 -29.87
N LYS A 308 -24.55 74.19 -30.99
CA LYS A 308 -23.80 73.73 -32.17
C LYS A 308 -22.31 73.56 -31.86
N GLU A 309 -21.72 74.47 -31.09
CA GLU A 309 -20.33 74.35 -30.64
C GLU A 309 -20.13 73.20 -29.65
N LYS A 310 -21.11 72.93 -28.77
CA LYS A 310 -21.05 71.78 -27.87
C LYS A 310 -21.10 70.46 -28.65
N ILE A 311 -21.95 70.35 -29.67
CA ILE A 311 -22.06 69.15 -30.50
C ILE A 311 -20.78 68.91 -31.33
N LEU A 312 -20.19 69.98 -31.89
CA LEU A 312 -18.91 69.90 -32.60
C LEU A 312 -17.75 69.53 -31.67
N LYS A 313 -17.69 70.10 -30.47
CA LYS A 313 -16.69 69.73 -29.46
C LYS A 313 -16.89 68.29 -28.96
N THR A 314 -18.13 67.83 -28.78
CA THR A 314 -18.38 66.43 -28.42
C THR A 314 -17.99 65.48 -29.54
N ALA A 315 -18.27 65.82 -30.81
CA ALA A 315 -17.87 65.01 -31.95
C ALA A 315 -16.34 64.93 -32.10
N GLN A 316 -15.63 66.05 -31.93
CA GLN A 316 -14.17 66.07 -31.93
C GLN A 316 -13.59 65.28 -30.75
N SER A 317 -14.18 65.41 -29.55
CA SER A 317 -13.75 64.63 -28.38
C SER A 317 -14.01 63.13 -28.56
N GLU A 318 -15.09 62.76 -29.26
CA GLU A 318 -15.41 61.36 -29.55
C GLU A 318 -14.47 60.79 -30.62
N GLU A 319 -14.10 61.57 -31.64
CA GLU A 319 -13.07 61.18 -32.62
C GLU A 319 -11.69 60.99 -31.97
N GLU A 320 -11.31 61.85 -31.03
CA GLU A 320 -10.07 61.69 -30.26
C GLU A 320 -10.11 60.46 -29.36
N GLN A 321 -11.25 60.18 -28.71
CA GLN A 321 -11.45 58.96 -27.92
C GLN A 321 -11.41 57.70 -28.81
N ARG A 322 -11.99 57.75 -30.01
CA ARG A 322 -11.92 56.65 -30.97
C ARG A 322 -10.51 56.42 -31.50
N LYS A 323 -9.75 57.50 -31.77
CA LYS A 323 -8.33 57.39 -32.15
C LYS A 323 -7.49 56.79 -31.03
N LYS A 324 -7.66 57.24 -29.79
CA LYS A 324 -6.99 56.64 -28.62
C LYS A 324 -7.37 55.17 -28.44
N PHE A 325 -8.65 54.84 -28.59
CA PHE A 325 -9.12 53.46 -28.50
C PHE A 325 -8.52 52.56 -29.58
N ILE A 326 -8.44 53.01 -30.84
CA ILE A 326 -7.79 52.24 -31.90
C ILE A 326 -6.30 52.07 -31.63
N GLN A 327 -5.64 53.12 -31.12
CA GLN A 327 -4.23 53.08 -30.76
C GLN A 327 -3.95 52.13 -29.58
N ASP A 328 -4.84 52.09 -28.59
CA ASP A 328 -4.77 51.14 -27.46
C ASP A 328 -5.04 49.70 -27.91
N VAL A 329 -6.00 49.49 -28.83
CA VAL A 329 -6.29 48.17 -29.41
C VAL A 329 -5.12 47.67 -30.28
N GLU A 330 -4.50 48.54 -31.07
CA GLU A 330 -3.27 48.22 -31.81
C GLU A 330 -2.10 47.95 -30.87
N GLY A 331 -1.96 48.71 -29.79
CA GLY A 331 -0.96 48.46 -28.74
C GLY A 331 -1.16 47.11 -28.05
N TRP A 332 -2.41 46.73 -27.76
CA TRP A 332 -2.74 45.40 -27.23
C TRP A 332 -2.51 44.28 -28.25
N ALA A 333 -2.75 44.53 -29.53
CA ALA A 333 -2.48 43.58 -30.59
C ALA A 333 -0.96 43.34 -30.78
N GLN A 334 -0.14 44.40 -30.66
CA GLN A 334 1.32 44.28 -30.77
C GLN A 334 1.99 43.71 -29.50
N ASN A 335 1.44 43.96 -28.31
CA ASN A 335 1.96 43.39 -27.05
C ASN A 335 1.59 41.90 -26.81
N LYS A 336 0.84 41.25 -27.71
CA LYS A 336 0.57 39.80 -27.63
C LYS A 336 1.80 38.90 -27.85
N ASN A 337 2.95 39.46 -28.24
CA ASN A 337 4.21 38.73 -28.32
C ASN A 337 5.02 38.71 -27.01
N ASN A 338 4.56 39.34 -25.93
CA ASN A 338 5.12 39.18 -24.58
C ASN A 338 3.98 39.00 -23.55
N ALA A 339 3.58 37.75 -23.33
CA ALA A 339 2.51 37.40 -22.41
C ALA A 339 2.95 37.54 -20.93
N PRO A 340 2.20 38.26 -20.08
CA PRO A 340 2.23 38.02 -18.64
C PRO A 340 1.27 36.88 -18.29
N THR A 341 1.79 35.91 -17.54
CA THR A 341 1.06 34.79 -16.95
C THR A 341 -0.13 35.31 -16.13
N ILE A 342 -1.34 35.05 -16.59
CA ILE A 342 -2.56 35.28 -15.80
C ILE A 342 -2.56 34.27 -14.65
N LYS A 343 -2.26 34.75 -13.44
CA LYS A 343 -2.54 34.02 -12.20
C LYS A 343 -4.06 33.81 -12.10
N GLN A 344 -4.47 32.55 -12.09
CA GLN A 344 -5.82 32.17 -11.72
C GLN A 344 -6.08 32.60 -10.27
N GLN A 345 -7.15 33.36 -10.05
CA GLN A 345 -7.78 33.52 -8.75
C GLN A 345 -9.12 32.75 -8.73
N PRO A 346 -9.57 32.34 -7.54
CA PRO A 346 -10.38 31.14 -7.35
C PRO A 346 -11.84 31.29 -7.78
N SER A 347 -12.42 30.14 -8.11
CA SER A 347 -13.82 29.92 -8.47
C SER A 347 -14.81 30.61 -7.53
N SER A 348 -15.58 31.54 -8.09
CA SER A 348 -16.83 32.02 -7.47
C SER A 348 -17.93 30.99 -7.72
N GLU A 349 -18.61 30.64 -6.63
CA GLU A 349 -19.74 29.73 -6.54
C GLU A 349 -20.89 30.17 -7.45
N ILE A 350 -21.45 29.22 -8.19
CA ILE A 350 -22.68 29.38 -8.97
C ILE A 350 -23.87 29.12 -8.04
N PRO A 351 -24.80 30.06 -7.83
CA PRO A 351 -26.01 29.78 -7.05
C PRO A 351 -27.02 28.99 -7.88
N ILE A 352 -27.48 27.87 -7.31
CA ILE A 352 -28.53 27.00 -7.86
C ILE A 352 -29.91 27.66 -7.64
N PRO A 353 -30.79 27.76 -8.65
CA PRO A 353 -32.13 28.32 -8.47
C PRO A 353 -33.08 27.31 -7.80
N PRO A 354 -34.08 27.79 -7.02
CA PRO A 354 -35.00 26.91 -6.31
C PRO A 354 -35.99 26.26 -7.28
N LYS A 355 -36.20 24.95 -7.11
CA LYS A 355 -37.23 24.18 -7.81
C LYS A 355 -38.62 24.66 -7.37
N LYS A 356 -39.50 24.91 -8.34
CA LYS A 356 -40.95 24.92 -8.15
C LYS A 356 -41.50 23.52 -8.41
#